data_AF-A0A502WM06-F1
#
_entry.id   AF-A0A502WM06-F1
#
_cell.length_a   1.000
_cell.length_b   1.000
_cell.length_c   1.000
_cell.angle_alpha   90.00
_cell.angle_beta   90.00
_cell.angle_gamma   90.00
#
_symmetry.space_group_name_H-M   'P 1'
#
loop_
_entity.id
_entity.type
_entity.pdbx_description
1 polymer ?
#
loop_
_entity_poly.entity_id
_entity_poly.type
_entity_poly.pdbx_seq_one_letter_code
_entity_poly.pdbx_strand_id
1 'polypeptide(L)'
;MAERRFVAMRRLAGALALAGMIFDSPPALALTARDASAVVGLIEALQPEFGQFAYDEEIAADWYERDAADKGLIGSAGFTADSWKVALGETMRGFLATMPVAELDAIFAKLRNAISGMRELTEAQKTETIAAIDEEDEGLMALRAEGDPFADVVRPLTPKIRSLILGPAMGQ
;
A
#
# COMPACT_ATOMS: atom_id res chain seq x y z
N MET A 1 -22.70 43.33 -47.64
CA MET A 1 -23.15 42.86 -48.97
C MET A 1 -23.01 41.34 -49.00
N ALA A 2 -24.07 40.67 -49.46
CA ALA A 2 -24.18 39.24 -49.80
C ALA A 2 -24.27 38.19 -48.66
N GLU A 3 -25.50 38.00 -48.20
CA GLU A 3 -26.06 36.68 -47.88
C GLU A 3 -25.73 35.63 -48.96
N ARG A 4 -25.50 34.38 -48.55
CA ARG A 4 -26.04 33.22 -49.29
C ARG A 4 -26.72 32.28 -48.31
N ARG A 5 -28.05 32.41 -48.28
CA ARG A 5 -29.01 31.40 -47.85
C ARG A 5 -28.81 30.15 -48.71
N PHE A 6 -28.68 28.98 -48.08
CA PHE A 6 -29.13 27.72 -48.69
C PHE A 6 -30.08 27.03 -47.71
N VAL A 7 -31.31 26.91 -48.18
CA VAL A 7 -32.48 26.39 -47.50
C VAL A 7 -32.57 24.89 -47.75
N ALA A 8 -32.72 24.15 -46.66
CA ALA A 8 -33.56 22.96 -46.45
C ALA A 8 -33.27 21.59 -47.11
N MET A 9 -33.40 20.60 -46.21
CA MET A 9 -34.31 19.43 -46.31
C MET A 9 -33.70 18.05 -46.63
N ARG A 10 -33.88 17.15 -45.65
CA ARG A 10 -34.12 15.67 -45.67
C ARG A 10 -33.06 14.89 -44.87
N ARG A 11 -33.33 14.52 -43.61
CA ARG A 11 -34.04 13.29 -43.16
C ARG A 11 -33.32 11.99 -43.56
N LEU A 12 -32.59 11.34 -42.63
CA LEU A 12 -32.98 10.13 -41.88
C LEU A 12 -31.75 9.46 -41.23
N ALA A 13 -31.91 9.10 -39.96
CA ALA A 13 -31.41 7.93 -39.21
C ALA A 13 -30.24 7.08 -39.75
N GLY A 14 -29.30 6.75 -38.85
CA GLY A 14 -28.53 5.50 -38.95
C GLY A 14 -27.22 5.46 -38.17
N ALA A 15 -27.21 4.69 -37.09
CA ALA A 15 -26.05 4.08 -36.41
C ALA A 15 -25.09 5.00 -35.62
N LEU A 16 -25.45 5.23 -34.35
CA LEU A 16 -24.47 5.41 -33.29
C LEU A 16 -23.92 4.00 -32.95
N ALA A 17 -22.76 3.66 -33.49
CA ALA A 17 -21.96 2.53 -33.01
C ALA A 17 -20.70 3.11 -32.37
N LEU A 18 -20.82 3.56 -31.11
CA LEU A 18 -19.65 3.66 -30.27
C LEU A 18 -19.19 2.23 -30.00
N ALA A 19 -18.19 1.79 -30.74
CA ALA A 19 -17.42 0.61 -30.41
C ALA A 19 -16.82 0.84 -29.02
N GLY A 20 -17.40 0.19 -28.01
CA GLY A 20 -16.78 0.06 -26.70
C GLY A 20 -15.50 -0.73 -26.87
N MET A 21 -14.36 -0.03 -26.97
CA MET A 21 -13.09 -0.61 -26.59
C MET A 21 -13.16 -0.84 -25.09
N ILE A 22 -13.63 -2.03 -24.72
CA ILE A 22 -13.33 -2.61 -23.41
C ILE A 22 -11.82 -2.80 -23.45
N PHE A 23 -11.08 -1.85 -22.86
CA PHE A 23 -9.73 -2.14 -22.43
C PHE A 23 -9.87 -3.27 -21.41
N ASP A 24 -9.51 -4.47 -21.84
CA ASP A 24 -9.31 -5.61 -20.97
C ASP A 24 -8.09 -5.25 -20.11
N SER A 25 -8.32 -4.50 -19.03
CA SER A 25 -7.30 -4.31 -18.00
C SER A 25 -6.89 -5.71 -17.58
N PRO A 26 -5.60 -6.09 -17.72
CA PRO A 26 -5.15 -7.39 -17.24
C PRO A 26 -5.63 -7.53 -15.79
N PRO A 27 -6.16 -8.70 -15.39
CA PRO A 27 -6.58 -8.91 -14.02
C PRO A 27 -5.41 -8.47 -13.14
N ALA A 28 -5.69 -7.61 -12.14
CA ALA A 28 -4.70 -7.24 -11.13
C ALA A 28 -4.00 -8.54 -10.73
N LEU A 29 -2.71 -8.66 -11.07
CA LEU A 29 -1.99 -9.91 -10.93
C LEU A 29 -1.97 -10.21 -9.43
N ALA A 30 -2.76 -11.20 -9.02
CA ALA A 30 -2.83 -11.59 -7.62
C ALA A 30 -1.41 -11.89 -7.11
N LEU A 31 -1.03 -11.28 -5.98
CA LEU A 31 0.27 -11.47 -5.34
C LEU A 31 0.71 -12.93 -5.40
N THR A 32 1.83 -13.20 -6.07
CA THR A 32 2.40 -14.55 -6.09
C THR A 32 3.40 -14.74 -4.96
N ALA A 33 3.66 -16.00 -4.58
CA ALA A 33 4.70 -16.32 -3.60
C ALA A 33 6.09 -15.86 -4.05
N ARG A 34 6.33 -15.84 -5.37
CA ARG A 34 7.57 -15.31 -5.95
C ARG A 34 7.66 -13.80 -5.73
N ASP A 35 6.58 -13.06 -6.02
CA ASP A 35 6.56 -11.60 -5.89
C ASP A 35 6.71 -11.19 -4.43
N ALA A 36 5.96 -11.82 -3.51
CA ALA A 36 6.08 -11.56 -2.08
C ALA A 36 7.51 -11.85 -1.56
N SER A 37 8.12 -12.95 -2.01
CA SER A 37 9.50 -13.28 -1.63
C SER A 37 10.51 -12.27 -2.19
N ALA A 38 10.31 -11.82 -3.42
CA ALA A 38 11.15 -10.81 -4.05
C ALA A 38 11.02 -9.46 -3.34
N VAL A 39 9.80 -9.03 -3.02
CA VAL A 39 9.53 -7.82 -2.23
C VAL A 39 10.28 -7.85 -0.90
N VAL A 40 10.14 -8.93 -0.12
CA VAL A 40 10.82 -9.03 1.18
C VAL A 40 12.34 -9.03 1.04
N GLY A 41 12.87 -9.67 -0.01
CA GLY A 41 14.31 -9.63 -0.32
C GLY A 41 14.80 -8.25 -0.72
N LEU A 42 14.00 -7.50 -1.49
CA LEU A 42 14.32 -6.14 -1.91
C LEU A 42 14.28 -5.17 -0.72
N ILE A 43 13.30 -5.29 0.18
CA ILE A 43 13.26 -4.50 1.41
C ILE A 43 14.56 -4.68 2.21
N GLU A 44 14.96 -5.93 2.46
CA GLU A 44 16.20 -6.23 3.18
C GLU A 44 17.45 -5.66 2.49
N ALA A 45 17.52 -5.74 1.16
CA ALA A 45 18.67 -5.26 0.39
C ALA A 45 18.76 -3.73 0.33
N LEU A 46 17.62 -3.03 0.32
CA LEU A 46 17.55 -1.58 0.18
C LEU A 46 17.66 -0.85 1.53
N GLN A 47 17.19 -1.43 2.63
CA GLN A 47 17.21 -0.82 3.96
C GLN A 47 18.58 -0.22 4.39
N PRO A 48 19.75 -0.87 4.17
CA PRO A 48 21.04 -0.30 4.58
C PRO A 48 21.33 1.07 3.97
N GLU A 49 20.77 1.36 2.80
CA GLU A 49 20.95 2.62 2.11
C GLU A 49 19.73 3.53 2.28
N PHE A 50 18.52 2.97 2.29
CA PHE A 50 17.28 3.74 2.22
C PHE A 50 16.72 4.07 3.61
N GLY A 51 17.27 3.47 4.65
CA GLY A 51 16.81 3.60 6.03
C GLY A 51 15.86 2.48 6.42
N GLN A 52 15.38 2.53 7.66
CA GLN A 52 14.40 1.56 8.16
C GLN A 52 13.11 1.64 7.34
N PHE A 53 12.61 0.48 6.91
CA PHE A 53 11.37 0.42 6.15
C PHE A 53 10.16 0.66 7.07
N ALA A 54 9.35 1.66 6.73
CA ALA A 54 8.04 1.93 7.32
C ALA A 54 7.05 2.06 6.16
N TYR A 55 6.01 1.22 6.14
CA TYR A 55 5.08 1.22 5.03
C TYR A 55 4.14 2.43 5.09
N ASP A 56 4.15 3.22 4.03
CA ASP A 56 3.09 4.16 3.64
C ASP A 56 2.84 4.05 2.11
N GLU A 57 1.83 4.73 1.58
CA GLU A 57 1.52 4.63 0.14
C GLU A 57 2.54 5.32 -0.78
N GLU A 58 3.34 6.25 -0.25
CA GLU A 58 4.31 7.07 -0.98
C GLU A 58 5.68 6.37 -1.05
N ILE A 59 6.05 5.61 -0.02
CA ILE A 59 7.35 4.94 0.09
C ILE A 59 7.61 3.97 -1.05
N ALA A 60 6.55 3.37 -1.60
CA ALA A 60 6.66 2.49 -2.76
C ALA A 60 7.23 3.23 -3.97
N ALA A 61 6.70 4.43 -4.27
CA ALA A 61 7.14 5.24 -5.39
C ALA A 61 8.55 5.79 -5.14
N ASP A 62 8.78 6.34 -3.95
CA ASP A 62 10.06 6.91 -3.56
C ASP A 62 11.20 5.88 -3.64
N TRP A 63 10.97 4.67 -3.13
CA TRP A 63 11.97 3.60 -3.18
C TRP A 63 12.22 3.13 -4.61
N TYR A 64 11.18 3.07 -5.45
CA TYR A 64 11.37 2.72 -6.86
C TYR A 64 12.22 3.76 -7.58
N GLU A 65 11.89 5.05 -7.43
CA GLU A 65 12.62 6.15 -8.08
C GLU A 65 14.07 6.21 -7.61
N ARG A 66 14.29 6.10 -6.30
CA ARG A 66 15.63 6.13 -5.72
C ARG A 66 16.47 4.91 -6.12
N ASP A 67 15.89 3.71 -6.11
CA ASP A 67 16.59 2.50 -6.56
C ASP A 67 16.91 2.56 -8.06
N ALA A 68 15.99 3.04 -8.89
CA ALA A 68 16.21 3.22 -10.32
C ALA A 68 17.36 4.20 -10.63
N ALA A 69 17.61 5.18 -9.75
CA ALA A 69 18.72 6.12 -9.86
C ALA A 69 20.07 5.57 -9.33
N ASP A 70 20.05 4.47 -8.58
CA ASP A 70 21.24 3.81 -8.01
C ASP A 70 21.50 2.45 -8.67
N LYS A 71 21.07 1.34 -8.04
CA LYS A 71 21.37 -0.04 -8.47
C LYS A 71 20.31 -0.68 -9.35
N GLY A 72 19.10 -0.12 -9.40
CA GLY A 72 17.98 -0.64 -10.16
C GLY A 72 17.61 -2.07 -9.78
N LEU A 73 17.72 -2.44 -8.50
CA LEU A 73 17.43 -3.80 -8.01
C LEU A 73 15.96 -4.17 -8.20
N ILE A 74 15.03 -3.24 -7.97
CA ILE A 74 13.59 -3.45 -8.12
C ILE A 74 13.25 -3.74 -9.59
N GLY A 75 13.78 -2.93 -10.51
CA GLY A 75 13.64 -3.15 -11.95
C GLY A 75 14.29 -4.45 -12.41
N SER A 76 15.47 -4.78 -11.89
CA SER A 76 16.19 -6.02 -12.19
C SER A 76 15.47 -7.27 -11.69
N ALA A 77 14.67 -7.16 -10.63
CA ALA A 77 13.77 -8.22 -10.15
C ALA A 77 12.54 -8.42 -11.05
N GLY A 78 12.32 -7.53 -12.02
CA GLY A 78 11.24 -7.60 -13.00
C GLY A 78 10.04 -6.73 -12.68
N PHE A 79 10.11 -5.87 -11.66
CA PHE A 79 9.03 -4.95 -11.33
C PHE A 79 9.12 -3.66 -12.15
N THR A 80 7.98 -3.21 -12.67
CA THR A 80 7.73 -1.80 -13.01
C THR A 80 7.31 -1.02 -11.76
N ALA A 81 7.30 0.32 -11.82
CA ALA A 81 6.83 1.17 -10.72
C ALA A 81 5.42 0.75 -10.22
N ASP A 82 4.48 0.57 -11.15
CA ASP A 82 3.11 0.15 -10.80
C ASP A 82 3.07 -1.23 -10.16
N SER A 83 3.75 -2.22 -10.75
CA SER A 83 3.75 -3.58 -10.21
C SER A 83 4.50 -3.71 -8.88
N TRP A 84 5.52 -2.86 -8.65
CA TRP A 84 6.21 -2.75 -7.38
C TRP A 84 5.28 -2.21 -6.31
N LYS A 85 4.56 -1.10 -6.59
CA LYS A 85 3.60 -0.52 -5.66
C LYS A 85 2.51 -1.51 -5.27
N VAL A 86 1.96 -2.24 -6.25
CA VAL A 86 0.95 -3.26 -6.01
C VAL A 86 1.53 -4.41 -5.16
N ALA A 87 2.63 -5.02 -5.59
CA ALA A 87 3.21 -6.16 -4.89
C ALA A 87 3.66 -5.82 -3.46
N LEU A 88 4.25 -4.64 -3.25
CA LEU A 88 4.64 -4.15 -1.93
C LEU A 88 3.41 -3.96 -1.03
N GLY A 89 2.38 -3.26 -1.52
CA GLY A 89 1.16 -3.03 -0.75
C GLY A 89 0.41 -4.31 -0.40
N GLU A 90 0.28 -5.24 -1.35
CA GLU A 90 -0.36 -6.54 -1.11
C GLU A 90 0.44 -7.41 -0.13
N THR A 91 1.78 -7.36 -0.22
CA THR A 91 2.66 -8.05 0.75
C THR A 91 2.47 -7.49 2.16
N MET A 92 2.38 -6.16 2.28
CA MET A 92 2.21 -5.50 3.58
C MET A 92 0.82 -5.72 4.17
N ARG A 93 -0.25 -5.57 3.39
CA ARG A 93 -1.61 -5.91 3.84
C ARG A 93 -1.73 -7.39 4.21
N GLY A 94 -1.18 -8.28 3.39
CA GLY A 94 -1.12 -9.72 3.69
C GLY A 94 -0.37 -10.01 4.99
N PHE A 95 0.72 -9.30 5.26
CA PHE A 95 1.43 -9.40 6.55
C PHE A 95 0.54 -8.96 7.72
N LEU A 96 -0.14 -7.80 7.61
CA LEU A 96 -1.07 -7.34 8.64
C LEU A 96 -2.19 -8.36 8.90
N ALA A 97 -2.75 -8.96 7.84
CA ALA A 97 -3.77 -10.01 7.96
C ALA A 97 -3.29 -11.24 8.73
N THR A 98 -1.98 -11.55 8.69
CA THR A 98 -1.39 -12.63 9.50
C THR A 98 -1.22 -12.27 10.97
N MET A 99 -1.29 -10.98 11.34
CA MET A 99 -1.17 -10.56 12.73
C MET A 99 -2.48 -10.81 13.50
N PRO A 100 -2.41 -11.38 14.72
CA PRO A 100 -3.56 -11.48 15.61
C PRO A 100 -4.11 -10.09 15.96
N VAL A 101 -5.42 -9.90 15.94
CA VAL A 101 -6.06 -8.63 16.32
C VAL A 101 -5.63 -8.20 17.73
N ALA A 102 -5.59 -9.13 18.68
CA ALA A 102 -5.14 -8.85 20.04
C ALA A 102 -3.69 -8.32 20.14
N GLU A 103 -2.82 -8.67 19.19
CA GLU A 103 -1.45 -8.13 19.13
C GLU A 103 -1.47 -6.66 18.71
N LEU A 104 -2.30 -6.30 17.72
CA LEU A 104 -2.46 -4.93 17.25
C LEU A 104 -3.17 -4.05 18.30
N ASP A 105 -4.26 -4.56 18.90
CA ASP A 105 -4.96 -3.89 20.00
C ASP A 105 -4.00 -3.57 21.16
N ALA A 106 -3.12 -4.50 21.49
CA ALA A 106 -2.14 -4.31 22.57
C ALA A 106 -1.11 -3.21 22.23
N ILE A 107 -0.70 -3.09 20.97
CA ILE A 107 0.20 -2.03 20.50
C ILE A 107 -0.49 -0.67 20.66
N PHE A 108 -1.70 -0.51 20.14
CA PHE A 108 -2.43 0.76 20.23
C PHE A 108 -2.84 1.11 21.65
N ALA A 109 -3.26 0.13 22.47
CA ALA A 109 -3.53 0.35 23.88
C ALA A 109 -2.29 0.85 24.63
N LYS A 110 -1.10 0.31 24.33
CA LYS A 110 0.17 0.79 24.89
C LYS A 110 0.46 2.24 24.49
N LEU A 111 0.23 2.60 23.22
CA LEU A 111 0.41 3.97 22.73
C LEU A 111 -0.54 4.95 23.42
N ARG A 112 -1.83 4.64 23.48
CA ARG A 112 -2.84 5.45 24.19
C ARG A 112 -2.44 5.68 25.64
N ASN A 113 -2.08 4.60 26.36
CA ASN A 113 -1.65 4.68 27.75
C ASN A 113 -0.38 5.53 27.93
N ALA A 114 0.57 5.45 26.99
CA ALA A 114 1.76 6.28 27.02
C ALA A 114 1.41 7.77 26.90
N ILE A 115 0.56 8.15 25.93
CA ILE A 115 0.08 9.52 25.74
C ILE A 115 -0.70 10.02 26.97
N SER A 116 -1.63 9.22 27.50
CA SER A 116 -2.40 9.60 28.68
C SER A 116 -1.50 9.89 29.90
N GLY A 117 -0.39 9.16 30.02
CA GLY A 117 0.59 9.30 31.09
C GLY A 117 1.56 10.47 30.96
N MET A 118 1.65 11.13 29.79
CA MET A 118 2.56 12.27 29.58
C MET A 118 2.12 13.47 30.42
N ARG A 119 3.05 14.05 31.18
CA ARG A 119 2.78 15.21 32.04
C ARG A 119 2.96 16.53 31.30
N GLU A 120 3.68 16.47 30.18
CA GLU A 120 4.04 17.57 29.31
C GLU A 120 2.88 18.01 28.41
N LEU A 121 1.87 17.14 28.23
CA LEU A 121 0.70 17.42 27.42
C LEU A 121 -0.47 17.89 28.30
N THR A 122 -1.18 18.91 27.81
CA THR A 122 -2.49 19.28 28.36
C THR A 122 -3.53 18.21 28.07
N GLU A 123 -4.63 18.17 28.84
CA GLU A 123 -5.71 17.21 28.62
C GLU A 123 -6.35 17.35 27.22
N ALA A 124 -6.42 18.57 26.67
CA ALA A 124 -6.88 18.80 25.31
C ALA A 124 -5.94 18.15 24.28
N GLN A 125 -4.63 18.35 24.42
CA GLN A 125 -3.63 17.75 23.52
C GLN A 125 -3.60 16.22 23.62
N LYS A 126 -3.77 15.66 24.83
CA LYS A 126 -3.90 14.20 25.00
C LYS A 126 -5.12 13.67 24.26
N THR A 127 -6.26 14.34 24.39
CA THR A 127 -7.49 13.94 23.73
C THR A 127 -7.34 13.96 22.21
N GLU A 128 -6.76 15.04 21.66
CA GLU A 128 -6.49 15.17 20.22
C GLU A 128 -5.52 14.10 19.71
N THR A 129 -4.43 13.86 20.45
CA THR A 129 -3.43 12.85 20.07
C THR A 129 -4.00 11.43 20.13
N ILE A 130 -4.84 11.12 21.14
CA ILE A 130 -5.52 9.83 21.24
C ILE A 130 -6.51 9.65 20.09
N ALA A 131 -7.26 10.69 19.72
CA ALA A 131 -8.17 10.62 18.58
C ALA A 131 -7.42 10.32 17.27
N ALA A 132 -6.24 10.92 17.06
CA ALA A 132 -5.39 10.59 15.91
C ALA A 132 -4.90 9.12 15.96
N ILE A 133 -4.55 8.61 17.14
CA ILE A 133 -4.18 7.19 17.30
C ILE A 133 -5.37 6.28 16.96
N ASP A 134 -6.58 6.67 17.32
CA ASP A 134 -7.80 5.89 17.01
C ASP A 134 -8.09 5.86 15.51
N GLU A 135 -7.87 6.98 14.79
CA GLU A 135 -7.97 7.03 13.33
C GLU A 135 -6.94 6.12 12.64
N GLU A 136 -5.70 6.12 13.12
CA GLU A 136 -4.65 5.23 12.62
C GLU A 136 -4.93 3.74 12.91
N ASP A 137 -5.53 3.43 14.06
CA ASP A 137 -5.96 2.07 14.42
C ASP A 137 -7.05 1.58 13.45
N GLU A 138 -8.08 2.41 13.19
CA GLU A 138 -9.12 2.11 12.22
C GLU A 138 -8.55 1.90 10.81
N GLY A 139 -7.62 2.77 10.37
CA GLY A 139 -6.94 2.65 9.09
C GLY A 139 -6.12 1.36 8.98
N LEU A 140 -5.37 1.01 10.02
CA LEU A 140 -4.60 -0.24 10.06
C LEU A 140 -5.51 -1.47 10.03
N MET A 141 -6.65 -1.45 10.73
CA MET A 141 -7.62 -2.54 10.70
C MET A 141 -8.26 -2.70 9.31
N ALA A 142 -8.51 -1.61 8.60
CA ALA A 142 -8.99 -1.66 7.22
C ALA A 142 -7.95 -2.32 6.29
N LEU A 143 -6.70 -1.88 6.35
CA LEU A 143 -5.59 -2.46 5.58
C LEU A 143 -5.38 -3.94 5.90
N ARG A 144 -5.53 -4.31 7.18
CA ARG A 144 -5.50 -5.71 7.62
C ARG A 144 -6.60 -6.52 6.95
N ALA A 145 -7.84 -6.04 6.96
CA ALA A 145 -8.98 -6.74 6.37
C ALA A 145 -8.84 -6.89 4.85
N GLU A 146 -8.35 -5.86 4.17
CA GLU A 146 -8.00 -5.92 2.74
C GLU A 146 -6.88 -6.93 2.43
N GLY A 147 -6.10 -7.31 3.45
CA GLY A 147 -4.99 -8.24 3.36
C GLY A 147 -5.38 -9.71 3.34
N ASP A 148 -6.62 -10.05 3.71
CA ASP A 148 -7.07 -11.44 3.82
C ASP A 148 -6.78 -12.30 2.57
N PRO A 149 -6.98 -11.82 1.32
CA PRO A 149 -6.66 -12.58 0.11
C PRO A 149 -5.17 -12.93 -0.05
N PHE A 150 -4.28 -12.18 0.60
CA PHE A 150 -2.83 -12.31 0.46
C PHE A 150 -2.18 -13.04 1.64
N ALA A 151 -2.94 -13.26 2.73
CA ALA A 151 -2.42 -13.80 3.98
C ALA A 151 -1.73 -15.16 3.82
N ASP A 152 -2.29 -16.06 3.00
CA ASP A 152 -1.71 -17.39 2.76
C ASP A 152 -0.37 -17.32 2.02
N VAL A 153 -0.24 -16.39 1.08
CA VAL A 153 0.99 -16.17 0.31
C VAL A 153 2.09 -15.59 1.20
N VAL A 154 1.73 -14.68 2.12
CA VAL A 154 2.68 -13.95 2.96
C VAL A 154 3.05 -14.73 4.23
N ARG A 155 2.20 -15.61 4.75
CA ARG A 155 2.41 -16.35 6.02
C ARG A 155 3.80 -17.00 6.17
N PRO A 156 4.39 -17.63 5.13
CA PRO A 156 5.73 -18.20 5.24
C PRO A 156 6.84 -17.16 5.46
N LEU A 157 6.60 -15.90 5.08
CA LEU A 157 7.54 -14.79 5.15
C LEU A 157 7.40 -13.97 6.44
N THR A 158 6.31 -14.13 7.19
CA THR A 158 6.00 -13.39 8.42
C THR A 158 7.18 -13.27 9.40
N PRO A 159 7.98 -14.32 9.70
CA PRO A 159 9.13 -14.18 10.60
C PRO A 159 10.18 -13.19 10.10
N LYS A 160 10.46 -13.21 8.79
CA LYS A 160 11.44 -12.30 8.17
C LYS A 160 10.90 -10.87 8.12
N ILE A 161 9.63 -10.70 7.73
CA ILE A 161 8.98 -9.39 7.70
C ILE A 161 8.97 -8.75 9.09
N ARG A 162 8.64 -9.53 10.14
CA ARG A 162 8.71 -9.06 11.54
C ARG A 162 10.10 -8.56 11.89
N SER A 163 11.14 -9.32 11.58
CA SER A 163 12.52 -8.91 11.87
C SER A 163 12.93 -7.63 11.15
N LEU A 164 12.44 -7.40 9.93
CA LEU A 164 12.77 -6.23 9.11
C LEU A 164 12.05 -4.95 9.55
N ILE A 165 10.82 -5.09 10.07
CA ILE A 165 9.96 -3.95 10.40
C ILE A 165 10.03 -3.61 11.90
N LEU A 166 9.88 -4.62 12.75
CA LEU A 166 9.81 -4.47 14.20
C LEU A 166 11.19 -4.58 14.87
N GLY A 167 12.22 -4.84 14.08
CA GLY A 167 13.56 -5.18 14.56
C GLY A 167 13.66 -6.65 14.98
N PRO A 168 14.88 -7.14 15.30
CA PRO A 168 15.04 -8.49 15.81
C PRO A 168 14.21 -8.63 17.08
N ALA A 169 13.44 -9.72 17.18
CA ALA A 169 12.85 -10.11 18.45
C ALA A 169 14.01 -10.26 19.44
N MET A 170 14.16 -9.29 20.34
CA MET A 170 15.10 -9.39 21.44
C MET A 170 14.77 -10.69 22.15
N GLY A 171 15.69 -11.65 22.03
CA GLY A 171 15.49 -13.02 22.51
C GLY A 171 15.00 -13.01 23.95
N GLN A 172 13.97 -13.81 24.21
CA GLN A 172 13.80 -14.38 25.53
C GLN A 172 14.91 -15.39 25.79
#